data_AF-A0A934WIT1-F1
#
_entry.id   AF-A0A934WIT1-F1
#
_cell.length_a   1.000
_cell.length_b   1.000
_cell.length_c   1.000
_cell.angle_alpha   90.00
_cell.angle_beta   90.00
_cell.angle_gamma   90.00
#
_symmetry.space_group_name_H-M   'P 1'
#
loop_
_entity.id
_entity.type
_entity.pdbx_description
1 polymer ?
#
loop_
_entity_poly.entity_id
_entity_poly.type
_entity_poly.pdbx_seq_one_letter_code
_entity_poly.pdbx_strand_id
1 'polypeptide(L)'
;LSGAPHGALCGALLVPVLRANRTAMAAAGLPTDRMDQVEGWIAEALDVPPATALDALEGWMSRHGLPAPRALLDPALAPQAARDAARSSSMKGNPVVLDADTLAGVLTAGRG
;
A
#
# COMPACT_ATOMS: atom_id res chain seq x y z
N LEU A 1 -17.74 0.41 -9.78
CA LEU A 1 -16.73 0.22 -8.71
C LEU A 1 -17.48 0.20 -7.40
N SER A 2 -17.47 -0.97 -6.77
CA SER A 2 -18.34 -1.44 -5.68
C SER A 2 -18.30 -0.54 -4.44
N GLY A 3 -19.43 -0.46 -3.72
CA GLY A 3 -19.67 0.38 -2.54
C GLY A 3 -18.90 0.02 -1.27
N ALA A 4 -17.62 -0.34 -1.37
CA ALA A 4 -16.73 -0.17 -0.23
C ALA A 4 -16.64 1.34 0.06
N PRO A 5 -16.76 1.79 1.34
CA PRO A 5 -16.50 3.18 1.67
C PRO A 5 -15.14 3.55 1.10
N HIS A 6 -15.04 4.61 0.29
CA HIS A 6 -13.81 5.02 -0.41
C HIS A 6 -12.57 5.01 0.52
N GLY A 7 -12.77 5.39 1.79
CA GLY A 7 -11.72 5.34 2.82
C GLY A 7 -11.25 3.94 3.24
N ALA A 8 -12.10 2.90 3.20
CA ALA A 8 -11.72 1.55 3.59
C ALA A 8 -10.74 0.91 2.60
N LEU A 9 -10.95 1.15 1.30
CA LEU A 9 -10.05 0.66 0.26
C LEU A 9 -8.71 1.42 0.30
N CYS A 10 -8.74 2.75 0.42
CA CYS A 10 -7.53 3.56 0.55
C CYS A 10 -6.71 3.17 1.80
N GLY A 11 -7.39 2.93 2.93
CA GLY A 11 -6.76 2.44 4.15
C GLY A 11 -6.09 1.09 3.93
N ALA A 12 -6.83 0.10 3.41
CA ALA A 12 -6.32 -1.25 3.19
C ALA A 12 -5.08 -1.30 2.28
N LEU A 13 -5.00 -0.44 1.27
CA LEU A 13 -3.90 -0.39 0.31
C LEU A 13 -2.66 0.37 0.80
N LEU A 14 -2.75 1.10 1.91
CA LEU A 14 -1.67 1.97 2.38
C LEU A 14 -0.36 1.21 2.63
N VAL A 15 -0.40 0.16 3.46
CA VAL A 15 0.80 -0.63 3.78
C VAL A 15 1.39 -1.33 2.55
N PRO A 16 0.60 -2.04 1.72
CA PRO A 16 1.10 -2.64 0.48
C PRO A 16 1.76 -1.64 -0.47
N VAL A 17 1.17 -0.46 -0.67
CA VAL A 17 1.73 0.58 -1.55
C VAL A 17 3.04 1.13 -1.00
N LEU A 18 3.14 1.38 0.32
CA LEU A 18 4.39 1.85 0.93
C LEU A 18 5.53 0.85 0.72
N ARG A 19 5.26 -0.46 0.90
CA ARG A 19 6.25 -1.52 0.65
C ARG A 19 6.67 -1.61 -0.82
N ALA A 20 5.70 -1.53 -1.73
CA ALA A 20 5.95 -1.58 -3.17
C ALA A 20 6.81 -0.38 -3.62
N ASN A 21 6.48 0.82 -3.16
CA ASN A 21 7.26 2.03 -3.44
C ASN A 21 8.69 1.91 -2.90
N ARG A 22 8.88 1.49 -1.65
CA ARG A 22 10.23 1.33 -1.07
C ARG A 22 11.06 0.34 -1.88
N THR A 23 10.50 -0.81 -2.22
CA THR A 23 11.16 -1.86 -3.02
C THR A 23 11.56 -1.33 -4.40
N ALA A 24 10.62 -0.69 -5.11
CA ALA A 24 10.86 -0.17 -6.44
C ALA A 24 11.88 0.99 -6.44
N MET A 25 11.83 1.88 -5.45
CA MET A 25 12.80 2.95 -5.28
C MET A 25 14.21 2.39 -5.03
N ALA A 26 14.34 1.42 -4.13
CA ALA A 26 15.62 0.78 -3.85
C ALA A 26 16.20 0.06 -5.08
N ALA A 27 15.36 -0.66 -5.83
CA ALA A 27 15.77 -1.34 -7.07
C ALA A 27 16.21 -0.36 -8.17
N ALA A 28 15.61 0.83 -8.22
CA ALA A 28 15.97 1.90 -9.15
C ALA A 28 17.15 2.78 -8.66
N GLY A 29 17.72 2.50 -7.48
CA GLY A 29 18.77 3.33 -6.89
C GLY A 29 18.31 4.74 -6.50
N LEU A 30 17.00 4.93 -6.26
CA LEU A 30 16.43 6.21 -5.84
C LEU A 30 16.55 6.40 -4.32
N PRO A 31 16.65 7.63 -3.82
CA PRO A 31 16.72 7.93 -2.38
C PRO A 31 15.47 7.43 -1.64
N THR A 32 15.64 6.70 -0.54
CA THR A 32 14.54 6.15 0.27
C THR A 32 14.29 6.92 1.57
N ASP A 33 14.99 8.05 1.80
CA ASP A 33 14.92 8.83 3.04
C ASP A 33 13.48 9.30 3.38
N ARG A 34 12.67 9.54 2.35
CA ARG A 34 11.26 9.88 2.53
C ARG A 34 10.42 8.71 3.02
N MET A 35 10.75 7.49 2.60
CA MET A 35 10.10 6.29 3.12
C MET A 35 10.52 6.06 4.58
N ASP A 36 11.79 6.29 4.91
CA ASP A 36 12.29 6.20 6.30
C ASP A 36 11.59 7.21 7.22
N GLN A 37 11.37 8.45 6.77
CA GLN A 37 10.60 9.44 7.53
C GLN A 37 9.16 8.99 7.79
N VAL A 38 8.48 8.47 6.76
CA VAL A 38 7.10 7.98 6.89
C VAL A 38 7.03 6.79 7.85
N GLU A 39 7.94 5.82 7.72
CA GLU A 39 8.04 4.70 8.65
C GLU A 39 8.34 5.18 10.08
N GLY A 40 9.20 6.20 10.24
CA GLY A 40 9.47 6.84 11.53
C GLY A 40 8.23 7.47 12.17
N TRP A 41 7.41 8.20 11.41
CA TRP A 41 6.15 8.77 11.93
C TRP A 41 5.15 7.70 12.33
N ILE A 42 5.05 6.61 11.55
CA ILE A 42 4.18 5.48 11.88
C ILE A 42 4.68 4.78 13.16
N ALA A 43 5.99 4.59 13.26
CA ALA A 43 6.66 3.99 14.40
C ALA A 43 6.37 4.77 15.70
N GLU A 44 6.54 6.10 15.65
CA GLU A 44 6.24 7.00 16.75
C GLU A 44 4.77 6.94 17.15
N ALA A 45 3.85 6.98 16.17
CA ALA A 45 2.41 6.95 16.44
C ALA A 45 1.92 5.62 17.04
N LEU A 46 2.59 4.51 16.74
CA LEU A 46 2.23 3.17 17.22
C LEU A 46 3.09 2.68 18.38
N ASP A 47 4.06 3.47 18.84
CA ASP A 47 5.04 3.13 19.87
C ASP A 47 5.79 1.81 19.58
N VAL A 48 6.35 1.70 18.37
CA VAL A 48 7.12 0.54 17.90
C VAL A 48 8.43 0.95 17.23
N PRO A 49 9.41 0.04 17.06
CA PRO A 49 10.60 0.34 16.24
C PRO A 49 10.26 0.60 14.76
N PRO A 50 10.98 1.52 14.07
CA PRO A 50 10.76 1.81 12.64
C PRO A 50 10.78 0.58 11.73
N ALA A 51 11.70 -0.36 11.99
CA ALA A 51 11.81 -1.60 11.23
C ALA A 51 10.55 -2.48 11.26
N THR A 52 9.66 -2.27 12.24
CA THR A 52 8.40 -3.01 12.41
C THR A 52 7.16 -2.15 12.17
N ALA A 53 7.33 -0.88 11.80
CA ALA A 53 6.24 0.10 11.73
C ALA A 53 5.12 -0.30 10.78
N LEU A 54 5.47 -0.79 9.58
CA LEU A 54 4.47 -1.22 8.59
C LEU A 54 3.73 -2.50 8.99
N ASP A 55 4.41 -3.44 9.68
CA ASP A 55 3.78 -4.65 10.22
C ASP A 55 2.81 -4.28 11.35
N ALA A 56 3.24 -3.38 12.25
CA ALA A 56 2.42 -2.88 13.35
C ALA A 56 1.18 -2.13 12.84
N LEU A 57 1.34 -1.32 11.79
CA LEU A 57 0.24 -0.61 11.14
C LEU A 57 -0.77 -1.57 10.51
N GLU A 58 -0.31 -2.58 9.78
CA GLU A 58 -1.18 -3.60 9.19
C GLU A 58 -1.97 -4.36 10.28
N GLY A 59 -1.30 -4.72 11.37
CA GLY A 59 -1.96 -5.33 12.52
C GLY A 59 -2.95 -4.40 13.22
N TRP A 60 -2.62 -3.11 13.37
CA TRP A 60 -3.52 -2.11 13.95
C TRP A 60 -4.79 -1.92 13.09
N MET A 61 -4.62 -1.80 11.77
CA MET A 61 -5.73 -1.68 10.80
C MET A 61 -6.67 -2.87 10.91
N SER A 62 -6.13 -4.09 10.92
CA SER A 62 -6.91 -5.32 11.08
C SER A 62 -7.72 -5.33 12.37
N ARG A 63 -7.10 -4.97 13.52
CA ARG A 63 -7.79 -4.87 14.82
C ARG A 63 -8.89 -3.81 14.86
N HIS A 64 -8.80 -2.77 14.03
CA HIS A 64 -9.76 -1.68 13.95
C HIS A 64 -10.81 -1.86 12.84
N GLY A 65 -10.94 -3.09 12.31
CA GLY A 65 -12.01 -3.45 11.38
C GLY A 65 -11.75 -3.02 9.93
N LEU A 66 -10.51 -2.67 9.58
CA LEU A 66 -10.10 -2.51 8.18
C LEU A 66 -9.65 -3.88 7.64
N PRO A 67 -10.43 -4.52 6.76
CA PRO A 67 -10.05 -5.79 6.16
C PRO A 67 -8.90 -5.61 5.15
N ALA A 68 -8.15 -6.69 4.90
CA ALA A 68 -7.09 -6.70 3.90
C ALA A 68 -7.62 -6.37 2.49
N PRO A 69 -6.79 -5.80 1.59
CA PRO A 69 -7.19 -5.49 0.21
C PRO A 69 -7.87 -6.65 -0.52
N ARG A 70 -7.31 -7.86 -0.40
CA ARG A 70 -7.86 -9.09 -0.98
C ARG A 70 -9.27 -9.46 -0.52
N ALA A 71 -9.72 -8.94 0.62
CA ALA A 71 -11.07 -9.16 1.14
C ALA A 71 -12.06 -8.08 0.67
N LEU A 72 -11.57 -6.96 0.15
CA LEU A 72 -12.38 -5.85 -0.38
C LEU A 72 -12.51 -5.88 -1.91
N LEU A 73 -11.61 -6.59 -2.59
CA LEU A 73 -11.53 -6.62 -4.04
C LEU A 73 -11.90 -8.01 -4.57
N ASP A 74 -12.74 -8.04 -5.61
CA ASP A 74 -12.92 -9.23 -6.41
C ASP A 74 -11.58 -9.56 -7.12
N PRO A 75 -10.99 -10.75 -6.90
CA PRO A 75 -9.76 -11.15 -7.56
C PRO A 75 -9.83 -11.04 -9.09
N ALA A 76 -11.01 -11.23 -9.70
CA ALA A 76 -11.21 -11.10 -11.13
C ALA A 76 -11.07 -9.64 -11.62
N LEU A 77 -11.29 -8.66 -10.74
CA LEU A 77 -11.18 -7.23 -11.05
C LEU A 77 -9.78 -6.66 -10.74
N ALA A 78 -8.94 -7.37 -9.99
CA ALA A 78 -7.62 -6.89 -9.59
C ALA A 78 -6.71 -6.51 -10.78
N PRO A 79 -6.62 -7.28 -11.89
CA PRO A 79 -5.80 -6.88 -13.04
C PRO A 79 -6.29 -5.60 -13.71
N GLN A 80 -7.62 -5.40 -13.77
CA GLN A 80 -8.19 -4.19 -14.35
C GLN A 80 -7.96 -2.98 -13.44
N ALA A 81 -8.18 -3.14 -12.14
CA ALA A 81 -7.92 -2.10 -11.15
C ALA A 81 -6.43 -1.71 -11.11
N ALA A 82 -5.49 -2.66 -11.29
CA ALA A 82 -4.06 -2.37 -11.38
C ALA A 82 -3.74 -1.48 -12.59
N ARG A 83 -4.30 -1.82 -13.77
CA ARG A 83 -4.12 -1.03 -14.99
C ARG A 83 -4.73 0.36 -14.88
N ASP A 84 -5.89 0.47 -14.25
CA ASP A 84 -6.57 1.76 -14.06
C ASP A 84 -5.81 2.63 -13.04
N ALA A 85 -5.26 2.02 -11.97
CA ALA A 85 -4.40 2.71 -11.01
C ALA A 85 -3.10 3.21 -11.65
N ALA A 86 -2.46 2.41 -12.50
CA ALA A 86 -1.24 2.79 -13.25
C ALA A 86 -1.46 4.04 -14.12
N ARG A 87 -2.68 4.25 -14.62
CA ARG A 87 -3.05 5.36 -15.52
C ARG A 87 -3.69 6.55 -14.78
N SER A 88 -3.88 6.45 -13.47
CA SER A 88 -4.46 7.50 -12.64
C SER A 88 -3.55 8.73 -12.55
N SER A 89 -4.13 9.92 -12.46
CA SER A 89 -3.40 11.18 -12.23
C SER A 89 -2.64 11.18 -10.90
N SER A 90 -3.09 10.42 -9.89
CA SER A 90 -2.36 10.23 -8.63
C SER A 90 -1.01 9.52 -8.82
N MET A 91 -0.82 8.74 -9.90
CA MET A 91 0.44 8.08 -10.20
C MET A 91 1.54 9.07 -10.64
N LYS A 92 1.17 10.24 -11.19
CA LYS A 92 2.14 11.29 -11.54
C LYS A 92 2.85 11.88 -10.33
N GLY A 93 2.24 11.79 -9.15
CA GLY A 93 2.83 12.22 -7.87
C GLY A 93 3.55 11.10 -7.12
N ASN A 94 3.53 9.86 -7.62
CA ASN A 94 4.20 8.74 -6.97
C ASN A 94 5.72 8.87 -7.16
N PRO A 95 6.56 8.62 -6.13
CA PRO A 95 8.01 8.84 -6.22
C PRO A 95 8.72 7.88 -7.18
N VAL A 96 8.05 6.79 -7.58
CA VAL A 96 8.53 5.81 -8.54
C VAL A 96 7.37 5.33 -9.40
N VAL A 97 7.63 4.98 -10.65
CA VAL A 97 6.63 4.35 -11.51
C VAL A 97 6.50 2.89 -11.10
N LEU A 98 5.33 2.49 -10.63
CA LEU A 98 4.99 1.09 -10.38
C LEU A 98 4.38 0.51 -11.66
N ASP A 99 4.90 -0.62 -12.13
CA ASP A 99 4.32 -1.32 -13.27
C ASP A 99 3.03 -2.08 -12.90
N ALA A 100 2.34 -2.59 -13.92
CA ALA A 100 1.05 -3.25 -13.75
C ALA A 100 1.15 -4.51 -12.88
N ASP A 101 2.26 -5.25 -12.95
CA ASP A 101 2.46 -6.48 -12.18
C ASP A 101 2.68 -6.16 -10.69
N THR A 102 3.47 -5.14 -10.39
CA THR A 102 3.65 -4.64 -9.02
C THR A 102 2.33 -4.15 -8.42
N LEU A 103 1.53 -3.41 -9.21
CA LEU A 103 0.23 -2.93 -8.78
C LEU A 103 -0.78 -4.07 -8.56
N ALA A 104 -0.73 -5.13 -9.38
CA ALA A 104 -1.54 -6.33 -9.15
C ALA A 104 -1.14 -7.05 -7.85
N GLY A 105 0.17 -7.12 -7.56
CA GLY A 105 0.68 -7.62 -6.29
C GLY A 105 0.18 -6.82 -5.09
N VAL A 106 0.16 -5.49 -5.19
CA VAL A 106 -0.39 -4.58 -4.17
C VAL A 106 -1.88 -4.84 -3.91
N LEU A 107 -2.68 -5.04 -4.95
CA LEU A 107 -4.13 -5.26 -4.82
C LEU A 107 -4.49 -6.63 -4.22
N THR A 108 -3.58 -7.60 -4.35
CA THR A 108 -3.75 -8.96 -3.82
C THR A 108 -3.02 -9.17 -2.48
N ALA A 109 -2.34 -8.13 -1.97
CA ALA A 109 -1.59 -8.19 -0.72
C ALA A 109 -2.49 -8.31 0.52
N GLY A 110 -1.88 -8.81 1.60
CA GLY A 110 -2.50 -9.01 2.91
C GLY A 110 -2.72 -10.49 3.24
N ARG A 111 -2.57 -10.84 4.52
CA ARG A 111 -2.90 -12.19 5.03
C ARG A 111 -4.39 -12.22 5.37
N GLY A 112 -5.04 -13.35 5.08
CA GLY A 112 -6.42 -13.62 5.53
C GLY A 112 -6.48 -14.02 6.98
#